data_AF-A0A2D5XIU4-F1
#
_entry.id   AF-A0A2D5XIU4-F1
#
_cell.length_a   1.000
_cell.length_b   1.000
_cell.length_c   1.000
_cell.angle_alpha   90.00
_cell.angle_beta   90.00
_cell.angle_gamma   90.00
#
_symmetry.space_group_name_H-M   'P 1'
#
loop_
_entity.id
_entity.type
_entity.pdbx_description
1 polymer ?
#
loop_
_entity_poly.entity_id
_entity_poly.type
_entity_poly.pdbx_seq_one_letter_code
_entity_poly.pdbx_strand_id
1 'polypeptide(L)'
;MKCRIFFVTAVACILVSSPGATAEAEENIADTYRLLNLFGDVFERVRVDYVEESTDESLIEAAITGMLSSLDPHSSYLNAKRFREMQVQTKGEFGGL
;
A
#
# COMPACT_ATOMS: atom_id res chain seq x y z
N MET A 1 51.05 21.60 -26.25
CA MET A 1 49.93 21.37 -27.21
C MET A 1 48.96 20.26 -26.74
N LYS A 2 48.63 20.14 -25.44
CA LYS A 2 47.76 19.05 -24.90
C LYS A 2 46.49 19.54 -24.19
N CYS A 3 46.27 20.86 -24.07
CA CYS A 3 45.10 21.44 -23.39
C CYS A 3 43.84 21.59 -24.26
N ARG A 4 43.92 21.47 -25.60
CA ARG A 4 42.74 21.67 -26.47
C ARG A 4 41.88 20.41 -26.65
N ILE A 5 42.42 19.23 -26.36
CA ILE A 5 41.72 17.93 -26.55
C ILE A 5 40.85 17.57 -25.34
N PHE A 6 41.22 17.99 -24.13
CA PHE A 6 40.41 17.76 -22.91
C PHE A 6 39.13 18.59 -22.86
N PHE A 7 39.10 19.73 -23.56
CA PHE A 7 37.94 20.63 -23.53
C PHE A 7 36.80 20.17 -24.46
N VAL A 8 37.13 19.42 -25.54
CA VAL A 8 36.16 18.96 -26.52
C VAL A 8 35.38 17.74 -26.02
N THR A 9 35.99 16.88 -25.19
CA THR A 9 35.31 15.73 -24.56
C THR A 9 34.36 16.12 -23.43
N ALA A 10 34.62 17.23 -22.73
CA ALA A 10 33.74 17.72 -21.65
C ALA A 10 32.40 18.28 -22.18
N VAL A 11 32.38 18.82 -23.40
CA VAL A 11 31.17 19.38 -24.02
C VAL A 11 30.28 18.29 -24.64
N ALA A 12 30.85 17.14 -25.00
CA ALA A 12 30.10 16.03 -25.61
C ALA A 12 29.22 15.25 -24.61
N CYS A 13 29.49 15.33 -23.29
CA CYS A 13 28.70 14.60 -22.28
C CYS A 13 27.49 15.38 -21.74
N ILE A 14 27.35 16.68 -22.02
CA ILE A 14 26.25 17.48 -21.49
C ILE A 14 24.95 17.29 -22.31
N LEU A 15 25.02 16.64 -23.48
CA LEU A 15 23.88 16.55 -24.41
C LEU A 15 23.00 15.30 -24.19
N VAL A 16 23.39 14.38 -23.30
CA VAL A 16 22.70 13.08 -23.09
C VAL A 16 22.23 12.92 -21.63
N SER A 17 21.90 14.02 -20.96
CA SER A 17 21.22 13.96 -19.65
C SER A 17 19.77 14.35 -19.86
N SER A 18 18.92 13.39 -20.22
CA SER A 18 17.46 13.53 -20.19
C SER A 18 16.99 13.59 -18.73
N PRO A 19 16.49 14.73 -18.21
CA PRO A 19 15.99 14.83 -16.84
C PRO A 19 14.50 14.45 -16.77
N GLY A 20 14.13 13.31 -17.37
CA GLY A 20 12.72 12.91 -17.49
C GLY A 20 12.27 11.85 -16.48
N ALA A 21 13.18 11.04 -15.93
CA ALA A 21 12.81 9.82 -15.22
C ALA A 21 12.76 9.94 -13.68
N THR A 22 13.18 11.06 -13.09
CA THR A 22 13.25 11.21 -11.62
C THR A 22 12.12 12.05 -11.02
N ALA A 23 11.46 12.91 -11.79
CA ALA A 23 10.38 13.76 -11.27
C ALA A 23 9.07 12.98 -11.05
N GLU A 24 8.75 12.03 -11.94
CA GLU A 24 7.51 11.26 -11.88
C GLU A 24 7.46 10.32 -10.65
N ALA A 25 8.60 9.75 -10.24
CA ALA A 25 8.66 8.85 -9.09
C ALA A 25 8.45 9.58 -7.75
N GLU A 26 8.96 10.80 -7.61
CA GLU A 26 8.79 11.60 -6.38
C GLU A 26 7.35 12.09 -6.20
N GLU A 27 6.65 12.44 -7.30
CA GLU A 27 5.24 12.83 -7.28
C GLU A 27 4.32 11.69 -6.80
N ASN A 28 4.50 10.49 -7.36
CA ASN A 28 3.70 9.31 -7.01
C ASN A 28 3.81 8.93 -5.51
N ILE A 29 5.01 9.10 -4.94
CA ILE A 29 5.26 8.84 -3.52
C ILE A 29 4.58 9.91 -2.66
N ALA A 30 4.69 11.18 -3.03
CA ALA A 30 4.03 12.29 -2.32
C ALA A 30 2.50 12.12 -2.31
N ASP A 31 1.91 11.69 -3.43
CA ASP A 31 0.49 11.39 -3.52
C ASP A 31 0.06 10.21 -2.66
N THR A 32 0.88 9.16 -2.58
CA THR A 32 0.59 8.00 -1.72
C THR A 32 0.50 8.42 -0.25
N TYR A 33 1.46 9.21 0.24
CA TYR A 33 1.42 9.71 1.62
C TYR A 33 0.21 10.61 1.89
N ARG A 34 -0.17 11.45 0.93
CA ARG A 34 -1.37 12.28 1.03
C ARG A 34 -2.64 11.44 1.16
N LEU A 35 -2.76 10.37 0.38
CA LEU A 35 -3.89 9.43 0.46
C LEU A 35 -3.93 8.67 1.78
N LEU A 36 -2.76 8.27 2.31
CA LEU A 36 -2.69 7.63 3.63
C LEU A 36 -3.09 8.56 4.77
N ASN A 37 -2.74 9.85 4.69
CA ASN A 37 -3.19 10.85 5.67
C ASN A 37 -4.72 11.02 5.61
N LEU A 38 -5.28 11.14 4.40
CA LEU A 38 -6.74 11.23 4.22
C LEU A 38 -7.47 10.00 4.78
N PHE A 39 -6.92 8.80 4.56
CA PHE A 39 -7.46 7.57 5.14
C PHE A 39 -7.42 7.62 6.67
N GLY A 40 -6.30 8.06 7.26
CA GLY A 40 -6.16 8.25 8.71
C GLY A 40 -7.18 9.22 9.28
N ASP A 41 -7.40 10.37 8.62
CA ASP A 41 -8.39 11.37 9.05
C ASP A 41 -9.81 10.80 9.06
N VAL A 42 -10.17 10.02 8.04
CA VAL A 42 -11.48 9.35 7.96
C VAL A 42 -11.60 8.27 9.03
N PHE A 43 -10.55 7.49 9.26
CA PHE A 43 -10.52 6.45 10.29
C PHE A 43 -10.73 7.06 11.69
N GLU A 44 -10.01 8.13 12.03
CA GLU A 44 -10.20 8.84 13.30
C GLU A 44 -11.61 9.42 13.44
N ARG A 45 -12.15 9.98 12.35
CA ARG A 45 -13.53 10.51 12.35
C ARG A 45 -14.54 9.41 12.66
N VAL A 46 -14.41 8.25 12.02
CA VAL A 46 -15.29 7.10 12.28
C VAL A 46 -15.13 6.65 13.73
N ARG A 47 -13.91 6.49 14.24
CA ARG A 47 -13.67 6.07 15.63
C ARG A 47 -14.34 6.96 16.67
N VAL A 48 -14.30 8.28 16.47
CA VAL A 48 -14.81 9.27 17.44
C VAL A 48 -16.31 9.48 17.32
N ASP A 49 -16.87 9.46 16.10
CA ASP A 49 -18.28 9.77 15.86
C ASP A 49 -19.19 8.53 15.84
N TYR A 50 -18.64 7.32 15.80
CA TYR A 50 -19.46 6.11 15.67
C TYR A 50 -20.16 5.76 16.99
N VAL A 51 -21.44 5.45 16.87
CA VAL A 51 -22.39 5.31 17.99
C VAL A 51 -22.26 3.94 18.69
N GLU A 52 -21.64 2.95 18.04
CA GLU A 52 -21.42 1.60 18.59
C GLU A 52 -19.96 1.40 19.03
N GLU A 53 -19.76 0.65 20.12
CA GLU A 53 -18.45 0.20 20.62
C GLU A 53 -17.78 -0.72 19.59
N SER A 54 -17.17 -0.14 18.57
CA SER A 54 -16.33 -0.83 17.60
C SER A 54 -14.87 -0.74 18.06
N THR A 55 -14.16 -1.87 18.10
CA THR A 55 -12.73 -1.87 18.44
C THR A 55 -11.91 -1.45 17.22
N ASP A 56 -10.75 -0.86 17.47
CA ASP A 56 -9.82 -0.44 16.42
C ASP A 56 -9.46 -1.61 15.50
N GLU A 57 -9.30 -2.82 16.05
CA GLU A 57 -9.05 -4.03 15.25
C GLU A 57 -10.20 -4.32 14.29
N SER A 58 -11.45 -4.22 14.73
CA SER A 58 -12.62 -4.48 13.89
C SER A 58 -12.73 -3.49 12.73
N LEU A 59 -12.41 -2.21 12.97
CA LEU A 59 -12.43 -1.18 11.93
C LEU A 59 -11.33 -1.40 10.88
N ILE A 60 -10.13 -1.78 11.33
CA ILE A 60 -9.02 -2.09 10.44
C ILE A 60 -9.31 -3.36 9.63
N GLU A 61 -9.82 -4.43 10.25
CA GLU A 61 -10.21 -5.65 9.53
C GLU A 61 -11.28 -5.37 8.47
N ALA A 62 -12.28 -4.53 8.79
CA ALA A 62 -13.30 -4.11 7.84
C ALA A 62 -12.71 -3.30 6.67
N ALA A 63 -11.79 -2.37 6.95
CA ALA A 63 -11.12 -1.60 5.91
C ALA A 63 -10.29 -2.48 4.97
N ILE A 64 -9.51 -3.42 5.51
CA ILE A 64 -8.73 -4.39 4.71
C ILE A 64 -9.67 -5.24 3.85
N THR A 65 -10.77 -5.73 4.43
CA THR A 65 -11.75 -6.55 3.73
C THR A 65 -12.39 -5.77 2.58
N GLY A 66 -12.81 -4.52 2.81
CA GLY A 66 -13.38 -3.64 1.79
C GLY A 66 -12.40 -3.35 0.63
N MET A 67 -11.13 -3.11 0.94
CA MET A 67 -10.10 -2.91 -0.09
C MET A 67 -9.90 -4.17 -0.95
N LEU A 68 -9.81 -5.34 -0.32
CA LEU A 68 -9.61 -6.61 -1.05
C LEU A 68 -10.83 -6.98 -1.90
N SER A 69 -12.05 -6.81 -1.37
CA SER A 69 -13.29 -7.04 -2.13
C SER A 69 -13.44 -6.10 -3.33
N SER A 70 -12.88 -4.89 -3.24
CA SER A 70 -12.86 -3.94 -4.35
C SER A 70 -11.83 -4.30 -5.42
N LEU A 71 -10.77 -5.02 -5.06
CA LEU A 71 -9.73 -5.43 -5.99
C LEU A 71 -10.15 -6.64 -6.82
N ASP A 72 -10.71 -7.67 -6.17
CA ASP A 72 -11.17 -8.90 -6.80
C ASP A 72 -12.20 -9.63 -5.90
N PRO A 73 -13.34 -10.09 -6.44
CA PRO A 73 -14.32 -10.91 -5.71
C PRO A 73 -13.77 -12.17 -5.03
N HIS A 74 -12.61 -12.69 -5.46
CA HIS A 74 -12.00 -13.87 -4.85
C HIS A 74 -10.94 -13.55 -3.78
N SER A 75 -10.59 -12.28 -3.61
CA SER A 75 -9.63 -11.84 -2.60
C SER A 75 -10.33 -11.65 -1.25
N SER A 76 -9.83 -12.33 -0.22
CA SER A 76 -10.39 -12.26 1.14
C SER A 76 -9.29 -12.21 2.18
N TYR A 77 -9.51 -11.40 3.23
CA TYR A 77 -8.63 -11.35 4.40
C TYR A 77 -9.06 -12.39 5.43
N LEU A 78 -8.09 -13.13 5.97
CA LEU A 78 -8.31 -14.12 7.03
C LEU A 78 -7.57 -13.67 8.29
N ASN A 79 -8.34 -13.25 9.29
CA ASN A 79 -7.77 -13.03 10.63
C ASN A 79 -7.38 -14.37 11.29
N ALA A 80 -6.61 -14.30 12.38
CA ALA A 80 -6.06 -15.49 13.03
C ALA A 80 -7.14 -16.49 13.48
N LYS A 81 -8.33 -16.01 13.88
CA LYS A 81 -9.45 -16.87 14.27
C LYS A 81 -10.02 -17.61 13.06
N ARG A 82 -10.34 -16.89 11.98
CA ARG A 82 -10.86 -17.47 10.74
C ARG A 82 -9.89 -18.45 10.10
N PHE A 83 -8.59 -18.14 10.13
CA PHE A 83 -7.57 -19.05 9.64
C PHE A 83 -7.52 -20.37 10.44
N ARG A 84 -7.70 -20.31 11.76
CA ARG A 84 -7.80 -21.54 12.58
C ARG A 84 -9.08 -22.33 12.28
N GLU A 85 -10.23 -21.66 12.18
CA GLU A 85 -11.51 -22.29 11.80
C GLU A 85 -11.41 -23.00 10.45
N MET A 86 -10.82 -22.34 9.45
CA MET A 86 -10.58 -22.92 8.12
C MET A 86 -9.68 -24.16 8.22
N GLN A 87 -8.58 -24.09 8.98
CA GLN A 87 -7.69 -25.26 9.17
C GLN A 87 -8.40 -26.43 9.82
N VAL A 88 -9.27 -26.18 10.81
CA VAL A 88 -10.08 -27.25 11.44
C VAL A 88 -11.03 -27.88 10.42
N GLN A 89 -11.70 -27.05 9.61
CA GLN A 89 -12.59 -27.52 8.55
C GLN A 89 -11.84 -28.32 7.47
N THR A 90 -10.66 -27.88 7.05
CA THR A 90 -9.83 -28.56 6.03
C THR A 90 -9.21 -29.85 6.57
N LYS A 91 -8.84 -29.90 7.85
CA LYS A 91 -8.28 -31.11 8.48
C LYS A 91 -9.32 -32.18 8.76
N GLY A 92 -10.61 -31.89 8.56
CA GLY A 92 -11.67 -32.89 8.68
C GLY A 92 -11.96 -33.32 10.12
N GLU A 93 -11.48 -32.58 11.11
CA GLU A 93 -11.83 -32.76 12.52
C GLU A 93 -13.26 -32.20 12.73
N PHE A 94 -14.24 -32.84 12.08
CA PHE A 94 -15.57 -32.94 12.67
C PHE A 94 -15.33 -33.63 14.02
N GLY A 95 -15.17 -32.84 15.08
CA GLY A 95 -15.27 -33.32 16.45
C GLY A 95 -16.65 -33.93 16.57
N GLY A 96 -16.72 -35.24 16.32
CA GLY A 96 -17.95 -36.00 16.30
C GLY A 96 -18.70 -35.86 17.61
N LEU A 97 -20.02 -35.83 17.49
CA LEU A 97 -20.87 -36.41 18.51
C LEU A 97 -20.95 -37.93 18.25
#